data_AF-A0A5C3NV43-F1
#
_entry.id   AF-A0A5C3NV43-F1
#
_cell.length_a   1.000
_cell.length_b   1.000
_cell.length_c   1.000
_cell.angle_alpha   90.00
_cell.angle_beta   90.00
_cell.angle_gamma   90.00
#
_symmetry.space_group_name_H-M   'P 1'
#
loop_
_entity.id
_entity.type
_entity.pdbx_description
1 polymer ?
#
loop_
_entity_poly.entity_id
_entity_poly.type
_entity_poly.pdbx_seq_one_letter_code
_entity_poly.pdbx_strand_id
1 'polypeptide(L)'
;FQGRLFVVVHMGYGRHSVFFGKLAASNMSGDETDGPTVKHPPTYRIIIADWQSVELRAFLWALDAKYVGYWEKPPKKRRTPGNPVRVRDVDTREGVTRTLPGVAPVGLWRNCYNDKWLETLADWEIEILEIINEDYDFTLDPPAAAAGPSAAGPSSR
;
A
#
# COMPACT_ATOMS: atom_id res chain seq x y z
N PHE A 1 -1.14 -2.52 7.43
CA PHE A 1 -1.52 -3.86 6.95
C PHE A 1 -3.03 -4.00 6.74
N GLN A 2 -3.87 -4.04 7.79
CA GLN A 2 -5.31 -4.37 7.68
C GLN A 2 -6.11 -3.48 6.71
N GLY A 3 -5.90 -2.15 6.71
CA GLY A 3 -6.61 -1.24 5.80
C GLY A 3 -6.32 -1.51 4.32
N ARG A 4 -5.05 -1.75 3.96
CA ARG A 4 -4.65 -2.07 2.59
C ARG A 4 -5.20 -3.42 2.14
N LEU A 5 -5.14 -4.44 3.02
CA LEU A 5 -5.71 -5.75 2.73
C LEU A 5 -7.23 -5.67 2.53
N PHE A 6 -7.93 -4.83 3.31
CA PHE A 6 -9.35 -4.58 3.10
C PHE A 6 -9.63 -4.03 1.70
N VAL A 7 -8.84 -3.06 1.23
CA VAL A 7 -8.98 -2.51 -0.13
C VAL A 7 -8.77 -3.60 -1.18
N VAL A 8 -7.71 -4.40 -1.04
CA VAL A 8 -7.39 -5.50 -1.96
C VAL A 8 -8.53 -6.52 -2.04
N VAL A 9 -9.05 -6.96 -0.89
CA VAL A 9 -10.04 -8.04 -0.83
C VAL A 9 -11.47 -7.56 -1.11
N HIS A 10 -11.85 -6.38 -0.61
CA HIS A 10 -13.25 -5.94 -0.57
C HIS A 10 -13.59 -4.79 -1.53
N MET A 11 -12.60 -4.15 -2.16
CA MET A 11 -12.84 -2.99 -3.04
C MET A 11 -12.50 -3.24 -4.51
N GLY A 12 -12.46 -4.52 -4.92
CA GLY A 12 -12.27 -4.90 -6.33
C GLY A 12 -10.81 -4.95 -6.78
N TYR A 13 -9.85 -4.85 -5.86
CA TYR A 13 -8.41 -4.86 -6.15
C TYR A 13 -7.77 -6.26 -5.97
N GLY A 14 -8.56 -7.31 -6.15
CA GLY A 14 -8.20 -8.70 -5.80
C GLY A 14 -7.00 -9.26 -6.56
N ARG A 15 -6.66 -8.71 -7.74
CA ARG A 15 -5.45 -9.08 -8.49
C ARG A 15 -4.15 -8.86 -7.69
N HIS A 16 -4.18 -7.94 -6.72
CA HIS A 16 -3.04 -7.67 -5.86
C HIS A 16 -2.92 -8.62 -4.66
N SER A 17 -3.82 -9.61 -4.52
CA SER A 17 -3.76 -10.60 -3.45
C SER A 17 -2.47 -11.43 -3.47
N VAL A 18 -1.99 -11.84 -4.65
CA VAL A 18 -0.73 -12.58 -4.80
C VAL A 18 0.46 -11.75 -4.29
N PHE A 19 0.47 -10.46 -4.60
CA PHE A 19 1.48 -9.53 -4.12
C PHE A 19 1.46 -9.41 -2.58
N PHE A 20 0.27 -9.24 -2.00
CA PHE A 20 0.11 -9.18 -0.54
C PHE A 20 0.43 -10.51 0.17
N GLY A 21 0.31 -11.65 -0.52
CA GLY A 21 0.72 -12.96 0.01
C GLY A 21 2.23 -13.11 0.20
N LYS A 22 3.05 -12.29 -0.49
CA LYS A 22 4.52 -12.28 -0.37
C LYS A 22 5.05 -11.26 0.64
N LEU A 23 4.18 -10.40 1.18
CA LEU A 23 4.56 -9.34 2.10
C LEU A 23 4.09 -9.66 3.52
N ALA A 24 4.99 -9.56 4.49
CA ALA A 24 4.63 -9.49 5.90
C ALA A 24 4.20 -8.07 6.29
N ALA A 25 3.50 -7.95 7.42
CA ALA A 25 3.10 -6.65 7.96
C ALA A 25 4.28 -5.70 8.20
N SER A 26 5.44 -6.23 8.59
CA SER A 26 6.69 -5.48 8.78
C SER A 26 7.26 -4.91 7.48
N ASN A 27 6.92 -5.48 6.32
CA ASN A 27 7.41 -5.02 5.02
C ASN A 27 6.57 -3.86 4.45
N MET A 28 5.51 -3.45 5.14
CA MET A 28 4.50 -2.53 4.62
C MET A 28 4.52 -1.15 5.30
N SER A 29 5.71 -0.67 5.70
CA SER A 29 5.98 0.54 6.51
C SER A 29 5.57 0.41 7.98
N GLY A 30 6.51 0.71 8.88
CA GLY A 30 6.27 0.84 10.31
C GLY A 30 5.74 2.22 10.67
N ASP A 31 5.04 2.29 11.80
CA ASP A 31 4.50 3.51 12.38
C ASP A 31 5.17 3.77 13.75
N GLU A 32 5.96 4.84 13.84
CA GLU A 32 6.45 5.38 15.12
C GLU A 32 5.45 6.46 15.59
N THR A 33 5.01 6.36 16.85
CA THR A 33 4.21 7.39 17.52
C THR A 33 5.11 8.57 17.90
N ASP A 34 4.61 9.80 17.72
CA ASP A 34 5.33 11.03 18.11
C ASP A 34 5.73 11.03 19.60
N GLY A 35 7.02 10.76 19.86
CA GLY A 35 7.72 11.12 21.10
C GLY A 35 7.15 10.59 22.43
N PRO A 36 7.72 11.03 23.57
CA PRO A 36 7.27 10.64 24.90
C PRO A 36 5.91 11.26 25.31
N THR A 37 5.35 12.17 24.49
CA THR A 37 4.16 12.95 24.81
C THR A 37 3.02 12.62 23.86
N VAL A 38 1.96 11.98 24.36
CA VAL A 38 0.79 11.58 23.57
C VAL A 38 0.00 12.83 23.13
N LYS A 39 0.11 13.20 21.85
CA LYS A 39 -0.80 14.19 21.23
C LYS A 39 -2.11 13.50 20.82
N HIS A 40 -3.23 14.21 20.96
CA HIS A 40 -4.55 13.74 20.52
C HIS A 40 -5.10 14.67 19.43
N PRO A 41 -5.43 14.14 18.23
CA PRO A 41 -5.27 12.74 17.80
C PRO A 41 -3.79 12.36 17.61
N PRO A 42 -3.43 11.08 17.80
CA PRO A 42 -2.05 10.62 17.62
C PRO A 42 -1.65 10.71 16.15
N THR A 43 -0.59 11.45 15.88
CA THR A 43 0.09 11.48 14.58
C THR A 43 1.16 10.39 14.55
N TYR A 44 1.24 9.67 13.44
CA TYR A 44 2.24 8.63 13.22
C TYR A 44 3.17 9.05 12.09
N ARG A 45 4.48 8.95 12.31
CA ARG A 45 5.48 9.17 11.27
C ARG A 45 5.70 7.86 10.52
N ILE A 46 5.68 7.94 9.19
CA ILE A 46 5.96 6.77 8.35
C ILE A 46 7.46 6.51 8.35
N ILE A 47 7.85 5.30 8.73
CA ILE A 47 9.21 4.80 8.48
C ILE A 47 9.22 4.09 7.14
N ILE A 48 10.14 4.54 6.29
CA ILE A 48 10.38 3.92 4.99
C ILE A 48 11.52 2.92 5.12
N ALA A 49 11.39 1.76 4.48
CA ALA A 49 12.49 0.82 4.38
C ALA A 49 13.37 1.15 3.17
N ASP A 50 14.70 1.13 3.33
CA ASP A 50 15.66 1.51 2.29
C ASP A 50 15.49 0.70 1.00
N TRP A 51 15.16 -0.59 1.17
CA TRP A 51 14.94 -1.52 0.08
C TRP A 51 13.71 -1.22 -0.78
N GLN A 52 12.70 -0.50 -0.28
CA GLN A 52 11.45 -0.30 -1.03
C GLN A 52 11.66 0.69 -2.18
N SER A 53 11.24 0.33 -3.38
CA SER A 53 11.17 1.26 -4.50
C SER A 53 10.16 2.38 -4.27
N VAL A 54 10.30 3.49 -5.01
CA VAL A 54 9.34 4.61 -4.96
C VAL A 54 7.97 4.17 -5.47
N GLU A 55 7.93 3.33 -6.49
CA GLU A 55 6.69 2.80 -7.09
C GLU A 55 5.89 1.98 -6.07
N LEU A 56 6.57 1.09 -5.35
CA LEU A 56 5.97 0.29 -4.29
C LEU A 56 5.41 1.18 -3.18
N ARG A 57 6.17 2.20 -2.75
CA ARG A 57 5.71 3.15 -1.73
C ARG A 57 4.45 3.88 -2.19
N ALA A 58 4.46 4.40 -3.41
CA ALA A 58 3.32 5.12 -3.99
C ALA A 58 2.09 4.22 -4.09
N PHE A 59 2.25 2.96 -4.51
CA PHE A 59 1.19 1.97 -4.56
C PHE A 59 0.58 1.71 -3.17
N LEU A 60 1.43 1.46 -2.16
CA LEU A 60 1.00 1.21 -0.79
C LEU A 60 0.28 2.43 -0.17
N TRP A 61 0.74 3.65 -0.46
CA TRP A 61 0.09 4.88 -0.03
C TRP A 61 -1.23 5.13 -0.75
N ALA A 62 -1.34 4.80 -2.03
CA ALA A 62 -2.59 4.89 -2.77
C ALA A 62 -3.66 3.93 -2.21
N LEU A 63 -3.26 2.73 -1.77
CA LEU A 63 -4.15 1.81 -1.05
C LEU A 63 -4.60 2.38 0.30
N ASP A 64 -3.68 2.98 1.07
CA ASP A 64 -4.03 3.67 2.32
C ASP A 64 -5.06 4.79 2.08
N ALA A 65 -4.83 5.64 1.07
CA ALA A 65 -5.72 6.73 0.72
C ALA A 65 -7.13 6.24 0.34
N LYS A 66 -7.23 5.14 -0.42
CA LYS A 66 -8.53 4.51 -0.75
C LYS A 66 -9.25 3.99 0.49
N TYR A 67 -8.52 3.37 1.42
CA TYR A 67 -9.09 2.91 2.68
C TYR A 67 -9.60 4.07 3.55
N VAL A 68 -8.83 5.15 3.66
CA VAL A 68 -9.23 6.37 4.38
C VAL A 68 -10.51 6.94 3.77
N GLY A 69 -10.56 7.10 2.44
CA GLY A 69 -11.75 7.61 1.75
C GLY A 69 -12.98 6.74 1.97
N TYR A 70 -12.82 5.40 1.95
CA TYR A 70 -13.89 4.47 2.31
C TYR A 70 -14.35 4.64 3.76
N TRP A 71 -13.42 4.76 4.71
CA TRP A 71 -13.76 4.90 6.12
C TRP A 71 -14.45 6.23 6.44
N GLU A 72 -14.04 7.32 5.79
CA GLU A 72 -14.66 8.64 5.97
C GLU A 72 -16.09 8.67 5.44
N LYS A 73 -16.35 8.00 4.32
CA LYS A 73 -17.64 7.97 3.64
C LYS A 73 -18.03 6.53 3.26
N PRO A 74 -18.33 5.66 4.24
CA PRO A 74 -18.61 4.26 3.95
C PRO A 74 -19.92 4.14 3.18
N PRO A 75 -19.96 3.42 2.05
CA PRO A 75 -21.18 3.25 1.27
C PRO A 75 -22.27 2.61 2.13
N LYS A 76 -23.46 3.21 2.14
CA LYS A 76 -24.67 2.68 2.82
C LYS A 76 -24.54 2.55 4.35
N LYS A 77 -23.51 3.13 4.97
CA LYS A 77 -23.31 3.10 6.43
C LYS A 77 -22.87 4.47 6.94
N ARG A 78 -23.01 4.69 8.24
CA ARG A 78 -22.37 5.83 8.92
C ARG A 78 -20.95 5.45 9.30
N ARG A 79 -20.05 6.43 9.27
CA ARG A 79 -18.69 6.29 9.81
C ARG A 79 -18.74 5.79 11.26
N THR A 80 -17.92 4.80 11.59
CA THR A 80 -17.84 4.25 12.95
C THR A 80 -17.29 5.32 13.91
N PRO A 81 -18.03 5.72 14.96
CA PRO A 81 -17.53 6.66 15.96
C PRO A 81 -16.48 6.00 16.86
N GLY A 82 -15.50 6.78 17.33
CA GLY A 82 -14.56 6.37 18.39
C GLY A 82 -13.25 5.69 17.95
N ASN A 83 -13.09 5.30 16.69
CA ASN A 83 -11.84 4.73 16.18
C ASN A 83 -11.45 5.37 14.84
N PRO A 84 -10.88 6.60 14.84
CA PRO A 84 -10.43 7.25 13.63
C PRO A 84 -9.31 6.45 12.96
N VAL A 85 -9.30 6.41 11.62
CA VAL A 85 -8.16 5.84 10.89
C VAL A 85 -6.91 6.61 11.27
N ARG A 86 -5.82 5.88 11.50
CA ARG A 86 -4.51 6.47 11.80
C ARG A 86 -4.12 7.40 10.66
N VAL A 87 -4.02 8.70 10.96
CA VAL A 87 -3.45 9.67 10.05
C VAL A 87 -1.94 9.47 10.10
N ARG A 88 -1.36 9.16 8.94
CA ARG A 88 0.07 8.94 8.77
C ARG A 88 0.61 10.14 8.01
N ASP A 89 1.42 10.94 8.68
CA ASP A 89 2.03 12.09 8.04
C ASP A 89 3.33 11.62 7.37
N VAL A 90 3.37 11.76 6.05
CA VAL A 90 4.64 11.82 5.32
C VAL A 90 5.17 13.21 5.63
N ASP A 91 5.93 13.33 6.71
CA ASP A 91 6.41 14.61 7.21
C ASP A 91 7.32 15.25 6.16
N THR A 92 6.71 16.04 5.28
CA THR A 92 7.35 16.78 4.19
C THR A 92 7.85 18.13 4.67
N ARG A 93 7.52 18.53 5.91
CA ARG A 93 7.87 19.84 6.49
C ARG A 93 9.24 19.89 7.14
N GLU A 94 9.80 18.76 7.59
CA GLU A 94 11.15 18.68 8.17
C GLU A 94 12.15 17.88 7.33
N GLY A 95 11.76 17.46 6.11
CA GLY A 95 12.69 16.99 5.08
C GLY A 95 13.35 15.62 5.30
N VAL A 96 13.06 14.92 6.41
CA VAL A 96 13.64 13.61 6.68
C VAL A 96 12.53 12.62 7.02
N THR A 97 11.94 12.00 6.01
CA THR A 97 11.30 10.71 6.25
C THR A 97 12.41 9.74 6.66
N ARG A 98 12.35 9.24 7.89
CA ARG A 98 13.37 8.35 8.42
C ARG A 98 13.37 7.07 7.60
N THR A 99 14.49 6.81 6.92
CA THR A 99 14.72 5.53 6.28
C THR A 99 15.43 4.61 7.25
N LEU A 100 14.97 3.37 7.33
CA LEU A 100 15.64 2.30 8.08
C LEU A 100 15.98 1.16 7.11
N PRO A 101 17.04 0.38 7.38
CA PRO A 101 17.43 -0.74 6.51
C PRO A 101 16.26 -1.70 6.25
N GLY A 102 15.42 -1.94 7.27
CA GLY A 102 14.27 -2.84 7.18
C GLY A 102 14.67 -4.27 6.82
N VAL A 103 13.69 -5.16 6.70
CA VAL A 103 13.90 -6.51 6.14
C VAL A 103 13.21 -6.56 4.78
N ALA A 104 14.00 -6.79 3.73
CA ALA A 104 13.49 -6.95 2.39
C ALA A 104 12.81 -8.33 2.24
N PRO A 105 11.61 -8.43 1.66
CA PRO A 105 10.97 -9.70 1.37
C PRO A 105 11.72 -10.46 0.27
N VAL A 106 11.71 -11.78 0.38
CA VAL A 106 12.21 -12.69 -0.66
C VAL A 106 11.11 -12.92 -1.71
N GLY A 107 11.50 -13.01 -2.98
CA GLY A 107 10.64 -13.40 -4.07
C GLY A 107 9.67 -12.33 -4.54
N LEU A 108 10.00 -11.04 -4.41
CA LEU A 108 9.25 -9.96 -5.07
C LEU A 108 9.77 -9.69 -6.48
N TRP A 109 8.98 -8.93 -7.24
CA TRP A 109 9.32 -8.40 -8.56
C TRP A 109 10.41 -7.35 -8.47
N ARG A 110 11.24 -7.25 -9.52
CA ARG A 110 12.41 -6.35 -9.52
C ARG A 110 12.07 -4.90 -9.20
N ASN A 111 10.97 -4.37 -9.75
CA ASN A 111 10.52 -3.00 -9.53
C ASN A 111 9.94 -2.74 -8.12
N CYS A 112 9.92 -3.74 -7.23
CA CYS A 112 9.63 -3.55 -5.81
C CYS A 112 10.85 -3.08 -5.01
N TYR A 113 12.05 -3.34 -5.52
CA TYR A 113 13.31 -3.02 -4.85
C TYR A 113 13.87 -1.69 -5.35
N ASN A 114 14.56 -0.98 -4.47
CA ASN A 114 15.27 0.25 -4.79
C ASN A 114 16.63 -0.09 -5.41
N ASP A 115 16.86 0.28 -6.66
CA ASP A 115 18.10 -0.02 -7.39
C ASP A 115 19.35 0.45 -6.65
N LYS A 116 19.32 1.65 -6.06
CA LYS A 116 20.45 2.19 -5.29
C LYS A 116 20.76 1.36 -4.04
N TRP A 117 19.74 0.72 -3.47
CA TRP A 117 19.91 -0.18 -2.34
C TRP A 117 20.44 -1.54 -2.80
N LEU A 118 19.95 -2.07 -3.93
CA LEU A 118 20.49 -3.29 -4.51
C LEU A 118 21.99 -3.15 -4.84
N GLU A 119 22.42 -1.99 -5.32
CA GLU A 119 23.83 -1.68 -5.60
C GLU A 119 24.74 -1.73 -4.36
N THR A 120 24.19 -1.67 -3.13
CA THR A 120 24.99 -1.77 -1.90
C THR A 120 25.16 -3.20 -1.42
N LEU A 121 24.42 -4.15 -1.97
CA LEU A 121 24.43 -5.54 -1.57
C LEU A 121 25.50 -6.33 -2.33
N ALA A 122 26.04 -7.36 -1.69
CA ALA A 122 26.86 -8.35 -2.36
C ALA A 122 26.01 -9.27 -3.25
N ASP A 123 26.62 -9.87 -4.28
CA ASP A 123 25.93 -10.76 -5.24
C ASP A 123 25.14 -11.88 -4.55
N TRP A 124 25.70 -12.48 -3.49
CA TRP A 124 25.03 -13.55 -2.74
C TRP A 124 23.83 -13.05 -1.92
N GLU A 125 23.83 -11.79 -1.46
CA GLU A 125 22.69 -11.18 -0.78
C GLU A 125 21.55 -10.95 -1.77
N ILE A 126 21.88 -10.53 -3.00
CA ILE A 126 20.91 -10.37 -4.09
C ILE A 126 20.33 -11.73 -4.49
N GLU A 127 21.15 -12.78 -4.56
CA GLU A 127 20.70 -14.13 -4.89
C GLU A 127 19.67 -14.66 -3.88
N ILE A 128 19.90 -14.43 -2.58
CA ILE A 128 18.97 -14.82 -1.49
C ILE A 128 17.61 -14.13 -1.61
N LEU A 129 17.54 -12.93 -2.21
CA LEU A 129 16.27 -12.24 -2.41
C LEU A 129 15.36 -12.93 -3.44
N GLU A 130 15.88 -13.87 -4.24
CA GLU A 130 15.12 -14.61 -5.26
C GLU A 130 14.27 -13.67 -6.14
N ILE A 131 14.86 -12.55 -6.56
CA ILE A 131 14.13 -11.48 -7.26
C ILE A 131 13.50 -12.04 -8.54
N ILE A 132 12.19 -11.87 -8.66
CA ILE A 132 11.46 -12.18 -9.89
C ILE A 132 11.84 -11.14 -10.94
N ASN A 133 12.49 -11.57 -12.01
CA ASN A 133 12.96 -10.69 -13.09
C ASN A 133 11.83 -10.27 -14.05
N GLU A 134 10.75 -9.75 -13.47
CA GLU A 134 9.59 -9.17 -14.15
C GLU A 134 9.15 -7.92 -13.38
N ASP A 135 8.46 -7.00 -14.05
CA ASP A 135 7.86 -5.85 -13.37
C ASP A 135 6.45 -6.19 -12.89
N TYR A 136 6.17 -5.85 -11.64
CA TYR A 136 4.83 -5.91 -11.10
C TYR A 136 3.99 -4.73 -11.59
N ASP A 137 2.76 -5.01 -12.03
CA ASP A 137 1.78 -3.97 -12.36
C ASP A 137 1.14 -3.39 -11.08
N PHE A 138 1.62 -2.20 -10.69
CA PHE A 138 1.10 -1.42 -9.56
C PHE A 138 -0.19 -0.64 -9.84
N THR A 139 -0.77 -0.78 -11.04
CA THR A 139 -1.94 0.01 -11.42
C THR A 139 -3.12 -0.23 -10.45
N LEU A 140 -3.91 0.80 -10.16
CA LEU A 140 -5.08 0.72 -9.27
C LEU A 140 -6.36 1.10 -10.01
N ASP A 141 -6.46 0.65 -11.26
CA ASP A 141 -7.68 0.77 -12.03
C ASP A 141 -8.76 -0.11 -11.40
N PRO A 142 -9.97 0.43 -11.15
CA PRO A 142 -11.08 -0.41 -10.78
C PRO A 142 -11.32 -1.42 -11.91
N PRO A 143 -11.66 -2.69 -11.62
CA PRO A 143 -12.13 -3.59 -12.67
C PRO A 143 -13.25 -2.87 -13.39
N ALA A 144 -13.15 -2.77 -14.72
CA ALA A 144 -14.18 -2.14 -15.55
C ALA A 144 -15.54 -2.63 -15.04
N ALA A 145 -16.39 -1.70 -14.59
CA ALA A 145 -17.71 -2.06 -14.10
C ALA A 145 -18.32 -2.97 -15.15
N ALA A 146 -18.55 -4.24 -14.79
CA ALA A 146 -19.11 -5.22 -15.71
C ALA A 146 -20.30 -4.53 -16.36
N ALA A 147 -20.19 -4.23 -17.65
CA ALA A 147 -21.22 -3.52 -18.38
C ALA A 147 -22.48 -4.33 -18.19
N GLY A 148 -23.39 -3.81 -17.36
CA GLY A 148 -24.69 -4.43 -17.18
C GLY A 148 -25.29 -4.59 -18.58
N PRO A 149 -25.99 -5.69 -18.87
CA PRO A 149 -26.59 -5.87 -20.19
C PRO A 149 -27.44 -4.63 -20.49
N SER A 150 -27.02 -3.87 -21.50
CA SER A 150 -27.75 -2.73 -22.03
C SER A 150 -29.11 -3.27 -22.44
N ALA A 151 -30.14 -2.95 -21.64
CA ALA A 151 -31.52 -3.26 -21.95
C ALA A 151 -31.97 -2.35 -23.09
N ALA A 152 -31.53 -2.67 -24.31
CA ALA A 152 -32.13 -2.18 -25.54
C ALA A 152 -33.40 -3.01 -25.78
N GLY A 153 -34.49 -2.63 -25.11
CA GLY A 153 -35.81 -3.13 -25.46
C GLY A 153 -36.19 -2.64 -26.86
N PRO A 154 -36.63 -3.52 -27.79
CA PRO A 154 -37.09 -3.08 -29.09
C PRO A 154 -38.44 -2.38 -28.93
N SER A 155 -38.49 -1.11 -29.29
CA SER A 155 -39.74 -0.38 -29.49
C SER A 155 -40.42 -0.94 -30.75
N SER A 156 -41.44 -1.78 -30.58
CA SER A 156 -42.33 -2.19 -31.66
C SER A 156 -43.33 -1.07 -31.99
N ARG A 157 -43.56 -0.90 -33.29
CA ARG A 157 -44.52 0.01 -33.93
C ARG A 157 -45.97 -0.28 -33.56
#